data_AF-A0A9D8PXW4-F1
#
_entry.id   AF-A0A9D8PXW4-F1
#
_cell.length_a   1.000
_cell.length_b   1.000
_cell.length_c   1.000
_cell.angle_alpha   90.00
_cell.angle_beta   90.00
_cell.angle_gamma   90.00
#
_symmetry.space_group_name_H-M   'P 1'
#
loop_
_entity.id
_entity.type
_entity.pdbx_description
1 polymer ?
#
loop_
_entity_poly.entity_id
_entity_poly.type
_entity_poly.pdbx_seq_one_letter_code
_entity_poly.pdbx_strand_id
1 'polypeptide(L)'
;MVSAALPSLPAHALEAISVPLDGKTLDLTNKVQLFRQPDDKIQVSTAPGADGIVRRIEVHAKQPAAGGSFWAVFALANTGDEQIDRLLVAPHFRLAGSGLFWPDLGSQRIANVTPSQGFAPDRQLSQEADVFRVTLDPGAVVTYVAELSADDLPQLYMWDADIYKDAVNSYTLYRGIVLGIAGLLALFLTIVFVVKGTAMFPATAALAWAVLAYLCIDFGFFNKVVATAPGGDQIWRAGAEVFLAASLVIFT
;
A
#
# COMPACT_ATOMS: atom_id res chain seq x y z
N MET A 1 -13.64 -37.09 36.96
CA MET A 1 -12.90 -36.24 36.01
C MET A 1 -13.83 -35.98 34.83
N VAL A 2 -14.43 -34.80 34.75
CA VAL A 2 -15.34 -34.43 33.65
C VAL A 2 -14.48 -33.76 32.58
N SER A 3 -14.32 -34.43 31.44
CA SER A 3 -13.62 -33.89 30.29
C SER A 3 -14.54 -32.89 29.60
N ALA A 4 -14.24 -31.60 29.72
CA ALA A 4 -14.97 -30.54 29.03
C ALA A 4 -14.50 -30.50 27.57
N ALA A 5 -15.35 -30.97 26.65
CA ALA A 5 -15.14 -30.77 25.22
C ALA A 5 -15.41 -29.30 24.88
N LEU A 6 -14.39 -28.59 24.43
CA LEU A 6 -14.54 -27.23 23.90
C LEU A 6 -15.42 -27.28 22.63
N PRO A 7 -16.40 -26.37 22.47
CA PRO A 7 -17.19 -26.28 21.26
C PRO A 7 -16.31 -25.83 20.09
N SER A 8 -16.16 -26.68 19.09
CA SER A 8 -15.58 -26.32 17.80
C SER A 8 -16.56 -25.38 17.10
N LEU A 9 -16.22 -24.09 17.01
CA LEU A 9 -16.96 -23.16 16.16
C LEU A 9 -16.93 -23.66 14.72
N PRO A 10 -18.06 -23.64 13.98
CA PRO A 10 -18.07 -24.01 12.57
C PRO A 10 -17.13 -23.08 11.80
N ALA A 11 -16.09 -23.65 11.23
CA ALA A 11 -15.20 -22.93 10.32
C ALA A 11 -16.01 -22.60 9.06
N HIS A 12 -16.43 -21.34 8.92
CA HIS A 12 -16.98 -20.86 7.66
C HIS A 12 -15.90 -21.00 6.59
N ALA A 13 -16.20 -21.77 5.55
CA ALA A 13 -15.33 -21.88 4.39
C ALA A 13 -15.16 -20.48 3.79
N LEU A 14 -13.91 -20.13 3.48
CA LEU A 14 -13.59 -18.87 2.86
C LEU A 14 -14.28 -18.78 1.49
N GLU A 15 -15.03 -17.70 1.25
CA GLU A 15 -15.70 -17.48 -0.02
C GLU A 15 -14.69 -17.02 -1.07
N ALA A 16 -14.61 -17.76 -2.19
CA ALA A 16 -13.70 -17.43 -3.27
C ALA A 16 -14.29 -16.33 -4.17
N ILE A 17 -13.47 -15.34 -4.50
CA ILE A 17 -13.87 -14.18 -5.28
C ILE A 17 -13.48 -14.44 -6.73
N SER A 18 -14.45 -14.40 -7.65
CA SER A 18 -14.19 -14.56 -9.08
C SER A 18 -13.38 -13.38 -9.62
N VAL A 19 -12.28 -13.69 -10.29
CA VAL A 19 -11.40 -12.70 -10.92
C VAL A 19 -11.84 -12.52 -12.38
N PRO A 20 -12.32 -11.33 -12.77
CA PRO A 20 -12.76 -11.13 -14.14
C PRO A 20 -11.56 -10.97 -15.09
N LEU A 21 -11.73 -11.46 -16.32
CA LEU A 21 -10.75 -11.30 -17.40
C LEU A 21 -10.78 -9.88 -18.00
N ASP A 22 -11.83 -9.11 -17.76
CA ASP A 22 -12.09 -7.79 -18.38
C ASP A 22 -11.16 -6.65 -17.91
N GLY A 23 -10.11 -6.98 -17.16
CA GLY A 23 -9.10 -6.04 -16.68
C GLY A 23 -9.60 -5.04 -15.64
N LYS A 24 -10.84 -5.19 -15.14
CA LYS A 24 -11.35 -4.29 -14.09
C LYS A 24 -10.59 -4.48 -12.79
N THR A 25 -10.27 -3.35 -12.15
CA THR A 25 -9.74 -3.33 -10.79
C THR A 25 -10.78 -3.87 -9.83
N LEU A 26 -10.38 -4.87 -9.05
CA LEU A 26 -11.23 -5.48 -8.03
C LEU A 26 -10.82 -4.98 -6.65
N ASP A 27 -11.80 -4.51 -5.87
CA ASP A 27 -11.59 -4.15 -4.47
C ASP A 27 -11.76 -5.39 -3.58
N LEU A 28 -10.66 -5.80 -2.94
CA LEU A 28 -10.62 -6.93 -2.02
C LEU A 28 -10.73 -6.51 -0.56
N THR A 29 -10.73 -5.21 -0.26
CA THR A 29 -10.62 -4.67 1.11
C THR A 29 -11.66 -5.27 2.06
N ASN A 30 -12.93 -5.33 1.65
CA ASN A 30 -14.03 -5.88 2.46
C ASN A 30 -14.22 -7.40 2.30
N LYS A 31 -13.30 -8.06 1.58
CA LYS A 31 -13.33 -9.49 1.28
C LYS A 31 -12.16 -10.26 1.90
N VAL A 32 -11.35 -9.58 2.71
CA VAL A 32 -10.26 -10.16 3.48
C VAL A 32 -10.73 -10.47 4.89
N GLN A 33 -10.34 -11.63 5.40
CA GLN A 33 -10.49 -11.99 6.81
C GLN A 33 -9.18 -11.73 7.54
N LEU A 34 -9.23 -10.88 8.56
CA LEU A 34 -8.07 -10.54 9.39
C LEU A 34 -8.00 -11.47 10.60
N PHE A 35 -6.80 -11.96 10.89
CA PHE A 35 -6.51 -12.80 12.05
C PHE A 35 -5.30 -12.25 12.80
N ARG A 36 -5.36 -12.38 14.13
CA ARG A 36 -4.22 -12.17 15.01
C ARG A 36 -3.88 -13.48 15.69
N GLN A 37 -2.64 -13.92 15.56
CA GLN A 37 -2.15 -15.13 16.22
C GLN A 37 -1.04 -14.78 17.21
N PRO A 38 -1.03 -15.37 18.42
CA PRO A 38 0.07 -15.20 19.36
C PRO A 38 1.36 -15.84 18.86
N ASP A 39 1.22 -16.95 18.12
CA ASP A 39 2.32 -17.71 17.54
C ASP A 39 2.63 -17.23 16.11
N ASP A 40 3.85 -17.51 15.64
CA ASP A 40 4.32 -17.23 14.28
C ASP A 40 3.74 -18.18 13.22
N LYS A 41 2.53 -18.70 13.45
CA LYS A 41 1.84 -19.59 12.52
C LYS A 41 0.34 -19.42 12.54
N ILE A 42 -0.28 -19.68 11.40
CA ILE A 42 -1.73 -19.69 11.25
C ILE A 42 -2.19 -20.96 10.54
N GLN A 43 -3.24 -21.58 11.07
CA GLN A 43 -3.94 -22.67 10.40
C GLN A 43 -5.25 -22.14 9.80
N VAL A 44 -5.40 -22.33 8.49
CA VAL A 44 -6.52 -21.79 7.73
C VAL A 44 -7.17 -22.90 6.92
N SER A 45 -8.50 -22.92 6.90
CA SER A 45 -9.27 -23.73 5.95
C SER A 45 -9.36 -22.99 4.62
N THR A 46 -8.85 -23.58 3.55
CA THR A 46 -8.88 -22.98 2.21
C THR A 46 -10.32 -22.89 1.70
N ALA A 47 -10.55 -22.01 0.72
CA ALA A 47 -11.75 -22.11 -0.09
C ALA A 47 -11.82 -23.50 -0.76
N PRO A 48 -13.03 -24.01 -1.04
CA PRO A 48 -13.19 -25.23 -1.82
C PRO A 48 -12.45 -25.12 -3.14
N GLY A 49 -11.57 -26.08 -3.43
CA GLY A 49 -10.87 -26.13 -4.71
C GLY A 49 -11.83 -26.35 -5.88
N ALA A 50 -11.29 -26.45 -7.10
CA ALA A 50 -12.06 -26.87 -8.28
C ALA A 50 -12.70 -28.26 -8.09
N ASP A 51 -12.12 -29.09 -7.22
CA ASP A 51 -12.60 -30.40 -6.80
C ASP A 51 -13.64 -30.36 -5.68
N GLY A 52 -13.98 -29.17 -5.16
CA GLY A 52 -14.90 -28.97 -4.04
C GLY A 52 -14.31 -29.31 -2.68
N ILE A 53 -13.02 -29.65 -2.61
CA ILE A 53 -12.37 -30.10 -1.37
C ILE A 53 -11.79 -28.90 -0.62
N VAL A 54 -12.17 -28.77 0.65
CA VAL A 54 -11.56 -27.82 1.59
C VAL A 54 -10.31 -28.46 2.19
N ARG A 55 -9.18 -27.77 2.10
CA ARG A 55 -7.90 -28.21 2.66
C ARG A 55 -7.56 -27.36 3.88
N ARG A 56 -6.75 -27.88 4.79
CA ARG A 56 -6.17 -27.10 5.88
C ARG A 56 -4.70 -26.86 5.59
N ILE A 57 -4.30 -25.59 5.57
CA ILE A 57 -2.92 -25.18 5.40
C ILE A 57 -2.40 -24.55 6.69
N GLU A 58 -1.16 -24.85 7.04
CA GLU A 58 -0.41 -24.15 8.08
C GLU A 58 0.63 -23.26 7.39
N VAL A 59 0.62 -21.97 7.71
CA VAL A 59 1.56 -21.00 7.17
C VAL A 59 2.37 -20.44 8.32
N HIS A 60 3.69 -20.41 8.16
CA HIS A 60 4.62 -19.81 9.11
C HIS A 60 5.01 -18.39 8.68
N ALA A 61 5.15 -17.51 9.66
CA ALA A 61 5.61 -16.14 9.43
C ALA A 61 7.07 -16.17 8.95
N LYS A 62 7.38 -15.34 7.95
CA LYS A 62 8.77 -15.13 7.53
C LYS A 62 9.46 -14.06 8.38
N GLN A 63 8.70 -13.12 8.95
CA GLN A 63 9.18 -12.06 9.83
C GLN A 63 8.48 -12.15 11.19
N PRO A 64 9.04 -12.89 12.15
CA PRO A 64 8.46 -12.99 13.49
C PRO A 64 8.44 -11.61 14.16
N ALA A 65 7.26 -11.22 14.66
CA ALA A 65 7.03 -9.93 15.29
C ALA A 65 6.90 -10.09 16.80
N ALA A 66 7.54 -9.19 17.56
CA ALA A 66 7.44 -9.16 19.02
C ALA A 66 6.05 -8.67 19.44
N GLY A 67 5.08 -9.58 19.57
CA GLY A 67 3.69 -9.25 19.92
C GLY A 67 2.62 -10.10 19.23
N GLY A 68 3.03 -11.10 18.45
CA GLY A 68 2.18 -11.98 17.65
C GLY A 68 2.18 -11.57 16.18
N SER A 69 1.76 -12.49 15.32
CA SER A 69 1.66 -12.28 13.87
C SER A 69 0.26 -11.87 13.46
N PHE A 70 0.18 -10.95 12.51
CA PHE A 70 -1.05 -10.51 11.88
C PHE A 70 -1.17 -11.12 10.50
N TRP A 71 -2.38 -11.54 10.15
CA TRP A 71 -2.64 -12.29 8.93
C TRP A 71 -3.88 -11.79 8.24
N ALA A 72 -3.83 -11.73 6.92
CA ALA A 72 -4.97 -11.47 6.04
C ALA A 72 -5.18 -12.71 5.15
N VAL A 73 -6.40 -13.23 5.13
CA VAL A 73 -6.75 -14.39 4.32
C VAL A 73 -7.86 -14.03 3.35
N PHE A 74 -7.66 -14.34 2.07
CA PHE A 74 -8.65 -14.16 1.01
C PHE A 74 -8.50 -15.26 -0.04
N ALA A 75 -9.57 -15.57 -0.77
CA ALA A 75 -9.54 -16.57 -1.84
C ALA A 75 -9.92 -15.94 -3.17
N LEU A 76 -9.18 -16.32 -4.21
CA LEU A 76 -9.41 -15.91 -5.58
C LEU A 76 -9.75 -17.13 -6.43
N ALA A 77 -10.73 -16.99 -7.31
CA ALA A 77 -11.13 -18.02 -8.26
C ALA A 77 -10.98 -17.49 -9.68
N ASN A 78 -10.26 -18.23 -10.52
CA ASN A 78 -10.29 -18.05 -11.95
C ASN A 78 -11.36 -18.98 -12.54
N THR A 79 -12.49 -18.42 -12.93
CA THR A 79 -13.61 -19.19 -13.53
C THR A 79 -13.51 -19.31 -15.05
N GLY A 80 -12.46 -18.75 -15.66
CA GLY A 80 -12.23 -18.82 -17.09
C GLY A 80 -11.32 -19.97 -17.51
N ASP A 81 -11.13 -20.08 -18.82
CA ASP A 81 -10.31 -21.11 -19.48
C ASP A 81 -8.89 -20.63 -19.81
N GLU A 82 -8.57 -19.37 -19.49
CA GLU A 82 -7.27 -18.74 -19.72
C GLU A 82 -6.59 -18.39 -18.40
N GLN A 83 -5.26 -18.43 -18.39
CA GLN A 83 -4.46 -18.05 -17.22
C GLN A 83 -4.56 -16.53 -17.03
N ILE A 84 -4.77 -16.11 -15.78
CA ILE A 84 -4.88 -14.69 -15.44
C ILE A 84 -3.68 -14.29 -14.58
N ASP A 85 -2.94 -13.29 -15.05
CA ASP A 85 -1.95 -12.59 -14.26
C ASP A 85 -2.53 -11.26 -13.74
N ARG A 86 -2.39 -11.01 -12.43
CA ARG A 86 -2.86 -9.78 -11.77
C ARG A 86 -1.82 -9.26 -10.80
N LEU A 87 -1.94 -7.98 -10.46
CA LEU A 87 -1.17 -7.33 -9.41
C LEU A 87 -2.05 -7.15 -8.18
N LEU A 88 -1.67 -7.77 -7.08
CA LEU A 88 -2.18 -7.45 -5.76
C LEU A 88 -1.47 -6.20 -5.27
N VAL A 89 -2.22 -5.14 -4.97
CA VAL A 89 -1.69 -3.82 -4.60
C VAL A 89 -2.30 -3.38 -3.27
N ALA A 90 -1.46 -3.20 -2.27
CA ALA A 90 -1.81 -2.58 -0.98
C ALA A 90 -1.07 -1.23 -0.86
N PRO A 91 -1.75 -0.10 -1.09
CA PRO A 91 -1.13 1.22 -1.03
C PRO A 91 -0.54 1.55 0.35
N HIS A 92 0.65 2.15 0.36
CA HIS A 92 1.24 2.76 1.54
C HIS A 92 0.58 4.13 1.74
N PHE A 93 -0.10 4.33 2.88
CA PHE A 93 -0.59 5.61 3.39
C PHE A 93 -1.56 6.45 2.50
N ARG A 94 -2.58 7.03 3.15
CA ARG A 94 -3.31 8.21 2.66
C ARG A 94 -3.37 9.22 3.82
N LEU A 95 -3.15 10.52 3.53
CA LEU A 95 -3.31 11.61 4.50
C LEU A 95 -4.70 11.60 5.17
N ALA A 96 -5.72 11.14 4.46
CA ALA A 96 -7.07 11.00 4.99
C ALA A 96 -7.12 9.87 6.01
N GLY A 97 -7.18 10.24 7.30
CA GLY A 97 -7.42 9.31 8.40
C GLY A 97 -6.18 8.91 9.21
N SER A 98 -4.99 9.48 8.95
CA SER A 98 -3.75 9.03 9.62
C SER A 98 -3.61 9.41 11.09
N GLY A 99 -4.58 10.09 11.70
CA GLY A 99 -4.47 10.56 13.09
C GLY A 99 -3.49 11.73 13.27
N LEU A 100 -3.78 12.61 14.24
CA LEU A 100 -2.99 13.83 14.49
C LEU A 100 -1.75 13.56 15.37
N PHE A 101 -1.86 12.62 16.30
CA PHE A 101 -0.83 12.38 17.32
C PHE A 101 0.16 11.28 16.95
N TRP A 102 -0.29 10.30 16.17
CA TRP A 102 0.51 9.17 15.70
C TRP A 102 0.24 8.96 14.22
N PRO A 103 0.77 9.84 13.35
CA PRO A 103 0.58 9.70 11.93
C PRO A 103 1.09 8.32 11.50
N ASP A 104 0.24 7.58 10.78
CA ASP A 104 0.71 6.51 9.93
C ASP A 104 1.60 7.13 8.85
N LEU A 105 2.77 6.57 8.60
CA LEU A 105 3.82 7.25 7.86
C LEU A 105 4.30 6.41 6.66
N GLY A 106 3.38 5.63 6.09
CA GLY A 106 3.67 4.80 4.92
C GLY A 106 4.42 3.53 5.29
N SER A 107 4.10 2.94 6.44
CA SER A 107 4.64 1.62 6.79
C SER A 107 4.22 0.58 5.76
N GLN A 108 5.12 -0.38 5.52
CA GLN A 108 4.80 -1.61 4.81
C GLN A 108 3.57 -2.26 5.44
N ARG A 109 2.63 -2.76 4.62
CA ARG A 109 1.39 -3.40 5.08
C ARG A 109 1.51 -4.90 5.07
N ILE A 110 2.05 -5.46 4.00
CA ILE A 110 2.14 -6.90 3.78
C ILE A 110 3.60 -7.31 3.76
N ALA A 111 4.04 -8.12 4.71
CA ALA A 111 5.40 -8.66 4.74
C ALA A 111 5.60 -9.69 3.62
N ASN A 112 4.70 -10.67 3.53
CA ASN A 112 4.80 -11.79 2.59
C ASN A 112 3.42 -12.33 2.24
N VAL A 113 3.27 -12.93 1.07
CA VAL A 113 2.03 -13.61 0.66
C VAL A 113 2.35 -15.06 0.32
N THR A 114 1.64 -15.99 0.94
CA THR A 114 1.78 -17.42 0.70
C THR A 114 0.48 -17.96 0.09
N PRO A 115 0.54 -18.62 -1.08
CA PRO A 115 -0.63 -19.23 -1.68
C PRO A 115 -0.86 -20.65 -1.12
N SER A 116 -2.10 -21.12 -1.17
CA SER A 116 -2.45 -22.50 -0.82
C SER A 116 -1.95 -23.52 -1.85
N GLN A 117 -1.77 -23.09 -3.10
CA GLN A 117 -1.31 -23.90 -4.23
C GLN A 117 -0.75 -23.00 -5.33
N GLY A 118 0.03 -23.57 -6.26
CA GLY A 118 0.63 -22.83 -7.37
C GLY A 118 1.93 -22.13 -6.98
N PHE A 119 2.25 -21.06 -7.71
CA PHE A 119 3.50 -20.31 -7.53
C PHE A 119 3.37 -19.24 -6.45
N ALA A 120 4.43 -19.09 -5.65
CA ALA A 120 4.52 -17.99 -4.69
C ALA A 120 4.45 -16.64 -5.44
N PRO A 121 3.63 -15.68 -4.98
CA PRO A 121 3.56 -14.36 -5.59
C PRO A 121 4.92 -13.66 -5.59
N ASP A 122 5.23 -12.99 -6.70
CA ASP A 122 6.48 -12.26 -6.86
C ASP A 122 6.32 -10.80 -6.45
N ARG A 123 7.09 -10.35 -5.46
CA ARG A 123 7.03 -8.97 -4.95
C ARG A 123 7.68 -8.02 -5.96
N GLN A 124 6.91 -7.03 -6.42
CA GLN A 124 7.42 -5.97 -7.28
C GLN A 124 7.94 -4.82 -6.43
N LEU A 125 9.06 -4.22 -6.86
CA LEU A 125 9.65 -3.07 -6.16
C LEU A 125 8.77 -1.83 -6.38
N SER A 126 8.25 -1.27 -5.30
CA SER A 126 7.49 -0.02 -5.30
C SER A 126 7.67 0.71 -3.98
N GLN A 127 7.74 2.04 -4.03
CA GLN A 127 7.87 2.90 -2.84
C GLN A 127 6.50 3.26 -2.26
N GLU A 128 5.45 3.26 -3.09
CA GLU A 128 4.12 3.79 -2.75
C GLU A 128 3.11 2.70 -2.40
N ALA A 129 3.42 1.45 -2.65
CA ALA A 129 2.54 0.33 -2.37
C ALA A 129 3.31 -0.98 -2.26
N ASP A 130 2.75 -1.92 -1.50
CA ASP A 130 3.14 -3.32 -1.57
C ASP A 130 2.47 -3.96 -2.77
N VAL A 131 3.28 -4.37 -3.75
CA VAL A 131 2.80 -4.94 -5.01
C VAL A 131 3.29 -6.38 -5.15
N PHE A 132 2.37 -7.31 -5.40
CA PHE A 132 2.68 -8.72 -5.64
C PHE A 132 2.04 -9.18 -6.94
N ARG A 133 2.82 -9.80 -7.81
CA ARG A 133 2.28 -10.44 -9.01
C ARG A 133 1.73 -11.82 -8.64
N VAL A 134 0.45 -12.03 -8.90
CA VAL A 134 -0.25 -13.29 -8.70
C VAL A 134 -0.63 -13.87 -10.06
N THR A 135 -0.52 -15.19 -10.17
CA THR A 135 -0.85 -15.95 -11.36
C THR A 135 -1.90 -16.98 -10.98
N LEU A 136 -3.02 -16.99 -11.70
CA LEU A 136 -4.14 -17.90 -11.48
C LEU A 136 -4.33 -18.77 -12.72
N ASP A 137 -4.11 -20.07 -12.57
CA ASP A 137 -4.37 -21.05 -13.62
C ASP A 137 -5.87 -21.11 -13.95
N PRO A 138 -6.24 -21.50 -15.19
CA PRO A 138 -7.63 -21.73 -15.58
C PRO A 138 -8.37 -22.65 -14.62
N GLY A 139 -9.58 -22.27 -14.19
CA GLY A 139 -10.40 -23.06 -13.27
C GLY A 139 -9.88 -23.17 -11.84
N ALA A 140 -8.75 -22.53 -11.49
CA ALA A 140 -8.14 -22.68 -10.16
C ALA A 140 -8.80 -21.78 -9.10
N VAL A 141 -8.95 -22.33 -7.90
CA VAL A 141 -9.30 -21.58 -6.69
C VAL A 141 -8.11 -21.59 -5.74
N VAL A 142 -7.55 -20.41 -5.47
CA VAL A 142 -6.35 -20.25 -4.66
C VAL A 142 -6.67 -19.40 -3.45
N THR A 143 -6.37 -19.92 -2.25
CA THR A 143 -6.42 -19.15 -1.01
C THR A 143 -5.07 -18.53 -0.75
N TYR A 144 -5.03 -17.23 -0.54
CA TYR A 144 -3.84 -16.47 -0.20
C TYR A 144 -3.85 -16.13 1.29
N VAL A 145 -2.71 -16.33 1.93
CA VAL A 145 -2.43 -15.95 3.31
C VAL A 145 -1.33 -14.89 3.27
N ALA A 146 -1.71 -13.65 3.52
CA ALA A 146 -0.81 -12.52 3.61
C ALA A 146 -0.40 -12.30 5.07
N GLU A 147 0.91 -12.30 5.34
CA GLU A 147 1.51 -11.88 6.59
C GLU A 147 1.52 -10.35 6.62
N LEU A 148 0.93 -9.75 7.64
CA LEU A 148 0.83 -8.29 7.78
C LEU A 148 1.89 -7.77 8.75
N SER A 149 2.38 -6.57 8.46
CA SER A 149 3.35 -5.87 9.34
C SER A 149 2.68 -5.16 10.52
N ALA A 150 1.37 -4.91 10.42
CA ALA A 150 0.55 -4.26 11.44
C ALA A 150 -0.81 -4.98 11.56
N ASP A 151 -1.61 -4.58 12.56
CA ASP A 151 -2.96 -5.13 12.78
C ASP A 151 -4.00 -4.59 11.79
N ASP A 152 -3.60 -3.68 10.91
CA ASP A 152 -4.45 -3.07 9.91
C ASP A 152 -4.05 -3.45 8.47
N LEU A 153 -5.06 -3.72 7.65
CA LEU A 153 -4.92 -3.75 6.20
C LEU A 153 -6.01 -2.84 5.63
N PRO A 154 -5.74 -1.53 5.49
CA PRO A 154 -6.78 -0.57 5.20
C PRO A 154 -7.37 -0.77 3.80
N GLN A 155 -6.54 -1.17 2.83
CA GLN A 155 -6.91 -1.31 1.43
C GLN A 155 -6.16 -2.45 0.76
N LEU A 156 -6.89 -3.24 -0.01
CA LEU A 156 -6.32 -4.26 -0.87
C LEU A 156 -7.05 -4.26 -2.20
N TYR A 157 -6.33 -3.98 -3.28
CA TYR A 157 -6.85 -3.97 -4.63
C TYR A 157 -6.16 -5.02 -5.48
N MET A 158 -6.87 -5.53 -6.47
CA MET A 158 -6.29 -6.34 -7.51
C MET A 158 -6.44 -5.60 -8.84
N TRP A 159 -5.31 -5.35 -9.47
CA TRP A 159 -5.20 -4.60 -10.72
C TRP A 159 -4.77 -5.50 -11.86
N ASP A 160 -5.19 -5.13 -13.06
CA ASP A 160 -4.49 -5.55 -14.27
C ASP A 160 -3.13 -4.86 -14.36
N ALA A 161 -2.12 -5.56 -14.89
CA ALA A 161 -0.75 -5.06 -14.94
C ALA A 161 -0.58 -3.85 -15.86
N ASP A 162 -1.25 -3.85 -17.01
CA ASP A 162 -1.14 -2.76 -18.00
C ASP A 162 -1.86 -1.52 -17.48
N ILE A 163 -3.07 -1.70 -16.94
CA ILE A 163 -3.85 -0.60 -16.34
C ILE A 163 -3.13 0.01 -15.14
N TYR A 164 -2.52 -0.81 -14.28
CA TYR A 164 -1.74 -0.32 -13.16
C TYR A 164 -0.53 0.50 -13.62
N LYS A 165 0.20 0.01 -14.63
CA LYS A 165 1.34 0.71 -15.22
C LYS A 165 0.93 2.06 -15.82
N ASP A 166 -0.19 2.10 -16.55
CA ASP A 166 -0.72 3.33 -17.12
C ASP A 166 -1.15 4.31 -16.03
N ALA A 167 -1.79 3.81 -14.96
CA ALA A 167 -2.15 4.63 -13.80
C ALA A 167 -0.89 5.24 -13.17
N VAL A 168 0.14 4.45 -12.84
CA VAL A 168 1.40 4.93 -12.26
C VAL A 168 2.10 5.95 -13.17
N ASN A 169 2.12 5.71 -14.48
CA ASN A 169 2.70 6.63 -15.45
C ASN A 169 1.94 7.96 -15.48
N SER A 170 0.61 7.93 -15.48
CA SER A 170 -0.22 9.14 -15.47
C SER A 170 -0.02 9.97 -14.21
N TYR A 171 0.07 9.32 -13.03
CA TYR A 171 0.40 10.00 -11.77
C TYR A 171 1.80 10.59 -11.79
N THR A 172 2.78 9.87 -12.34
CA THR A 172 4.15 10.38 -12.47
C THR A 172 4.21 11.62 -13.36
N LEU A 173 3.49 11.62 -14.49
CA LEU A 173 3.40 12.77 -15.39
C LEU A 173 2.74 13.97 -14.69
N TYR A 174 1.61 13.75 -14.02
CA TYR A 174 0.91 14.80 -13.27
C TYR A 174 1.81 15.42 -12.21
N ARG A 175 2.49 14.60 -11.40
CA ARG A 175 3.46 15.05 -10.40
C ARG A 175 4.56 15.90 -11.02
N GLY A 176 5.09 15.50 -12.18
CA GLY A 176 6.08 16.28 -12.92
C GLY A 176 5.56 17.65 -13.37
N ILE A 177 4.33 17.73 -13.89
CA ILE A 177 3.70 19.00 -14.29
C ILE A 177 3.51 19.91 -13.08
N VAL A 178 2.95 19.38 -11.98
CA VAL A 178 2.72 20.14 -10.74
C VAL A 178 4.04 20.67 -10.18
N LEU A 179 5.08 19.84 -10.16
CA LEU A 179 6.42 20.25 -9.72
C LEU A 179 6.99 21.37 -10.60
N GLY A 180 6.83 21.27 -11.92
CA GLY A 180 7.24 22.30 -12.87
C GLY A 180 6.53 23.64 -12.65
N ILE A 181 5.21 23.62 -12.44
CA ILE A 181 4.43 24.83 -12.15
C ILE A 181 4.87 25.46 -10.82
N ALA A 182 5.05 24.64 -9.76
CA ALA A 182 5.54 25.11 -8.47
C ALA A 182 6.93 25.75 -8.57
N GLY A 183 7.83 25.14 -9.35
CA GLY A 183 9.17 25.67 -9.59
C GLY A 183 9.17 27.02 -10.32
N LEU A 184 8.36 27.14 -11.38
CA LEU A 184 8.20 28.40 -12.11
C LEU A 184 7.60 29.50 -11.23
N LEU A 185 6.62 29.17 -10.39
CA LEU A 185 6.03 30.12 -9.43
C LEU A 185 7.04 30.57 -8.38
N ALA A 186 7.82 29.65 -7.80
CA ALA A 186 8.85 29.99 -6.82
C ALA A 186 9.92 30.93 -7.42
N LEU A 187 10.40 30.62 -8.63
CA LEU A 187 11.35 31.49 -9.34
C LEU A 187 10.74 32.86 -9.68
N PHE A 188 9.52 32.88 -10.20
CA PHE A 188 8.82 34.11 -10.54
C PHE A 188 8.67 35.04 -9.33
N LEU A 189 8.20 34.51 -8.19
CA LEU A 189 8.04 35.29 -6.96
C LEU A 189 9.39 35.77 -6.41
N THR A 190 10.45 34.96 -6.53
CA THR A 190 11.82 35.36 -6.17
C THR A 190 12.29 36.54 -7.02
N ILE A 191 12.06 36.52 -8.33
CA ILE A 191 12.43 37.63 -9.23
C ILE A 191 11.63 38.89 -8.88
N VAL A 192 10.32 38.78 -8.65
CA VAL A 192 9.48 39.92 -8.27
C VAL A 192 9.95 40.55 -6.96
N PHE A 193 10.36 39.73 -5.98
CA PHE A 193 10.97 40.22 -4.74
C PHE A 193 12.22 41.07 -5.03
N VAL A 194 13.16 40.54 -5.83
CA VAL A 194 14.41 41.24 -6.18
C VAL A 194 14.14 42.55 -6.93
N VAL A 195 13.14 42.57 -7.81
CA VAL A 195 12.84 43.75 -8.64
C VAL A 195 12.03 44.81 -7.91
N LYS A 196 10.99 44.44 -7.16
CA LYS A 196 10.07 45.42 -6.53
C LYS A 196 10.52 45.89 -5.15
N GLY A 197 11.37 45.14 -4.44
CA GLY A 197 11.94 45.57 -3.16
C GLY A 197 10.93 45.82 -2.02
N THR A 198 9.68 45.37 -2.13
CA THR A 198 8.68 45.53 -1.05
C THR A 198 8.66 44.30 -0.13
N ALA A 199 8.47 44.53 1.17
CA ALA A 199 8.60 43.51 2.22
C ALA A 199 7.55 42.38 2.18
N MET A 200 6.47 42.51 1.39
CA MET A 200 5.46 41.46 1.23
C MET A 200 5.89 40.33 0.28
N PHE A 201 6.75 40.62 -0.69
CA PHE A 201 7.23 39.63 -1.66
C PHE A 201 8.24 38.59 -1.15
N PRO A 202 9.16 38.89 -0.21
CA PRO A 202 10.05 37.85 0.32
C PRO A 202 9.29 36.78 1.11
N ALA A 203 8.22 37.16 1.83
CA ALA A 203 7.36 36.20 2.53
C ALA A 203 6.69 35.22 1.55
N THR A 204 6.14 35.72 0.44
CA THR A 204 5.47 34.87 -0.57
C THR A 204 6.45 34.02 -1.37
N ALA A 205 7.66 34.52 -1.64
CA ALA A 205 8.73 33.72 -2.23
C ALA A 205 9.17 32.57 -1.30
N ALA A 206 9.34 32.85 -0.01
CA ALA A 206 9.70 31.83 0.99
C ALA A 206 8.62 30.73 1.07
N LEU A 207 7.34 31.10 1.07
CA LEU A 207 6.23 30.15 1.02
C LEU A 207 6.25 29.30 -0.27
N ALA A 208 6.48 29.90 -1.43
CA ALA A 208 6.54 29.16 -2.68
C ALA A 208 7.69 28.15 -2.71
N TRP A 209 8.85 28.51 -2.15
CA TRP A 209 9.96 27.58 -1.97
C TRP A 209 9.66 26.48 -0.94
N ALA A 210 8.94 26.79 0.13
CA ALA A 210 8.47 25.80 1.10
C ALA A 210 7.52 24.78 0.45
N VAL A 211 6.56 25.24 -0.35
CA VAL A 211 5.64 24.38 -1.10
C VAL A 211 6.39 23.53 -2.13
N LEU A 212 7.33 24.13 -2.87
CA LEU A 212 8.16 23.38 -3.82
C LEU A 212 8.97 22.29 -3.12
N ALA A 213 9.62 22.61 -1.98
CA ALA A 213 10.37 21.64 -1.19
C ALA A 213 9.48 20.50 -0.67
N TYR A 214 8.28 20.83 -0.17
CA TYR A 214 7.30 19.84 0.25
C TYR A 214 6.88 18.91 -0.90
N LEU A 215 6.55 19.46 -2.07
CA LEU A 215 6.17 18.67 -3.26
C LEU A 215 7.33 17.79 -3.76
N CYS A 216 8.58 18.29 -3.73
CA CYS A 216 9.76 17.49 -4.08
C CYS A 216 9.91 16.26 -3.17
N ILE A 217 9.56 16.39 -1.89
CA ILE A 217 9.67 15.29 -0.92
C ILE A 217 8.48 14.34 -1.03
N ASP A 218 7.25 14.86 -1.06
CA ASP A 218 6.03 14.04 -1.15
C ASP A 218 5.95 13.25 -2.47
N PHE A 219 6.45 13.81 -3.58
CA PHE A 219 6.53 13.09 -4.87
C PHE A 219 7.76 12.19 -5.00
N GLY A 220 8.61 12.09 -3.96
CA GLY A 220 9.82 11.27 -3.98
C GLY A 220 10.87 11.73 -5.00
N PHE A 221 10.83 13.01 -5.44
CA PHE A 221 11.82 13.55 -6.38
C PHE A 221 13.22 13.51 -5.78
N PHE A 222 13.35 13.86 -4.49
CA PHE A 222 14.64 13.80 -3.79
C PHE A 222 15.21 12.38 -3.74
N ASN A 223 14.39 11.34 -3.58
CA ASN A 223 14.87 9.95 -3.58
C ASN A 223 15.42 9.50 -4.93
N LYS A 224 14.89 10.07 -6.02
CA LYS A 224 15.40 9.80 -7.38
C LYS A 224 16.72 10.51 -7.66
N VAL A 225 16.97 11.66 -7.02
CA VAL A 225 18.16 12.50 -7.26
C VAL A 225 19.29 12.17 -6.26
N VAL A 226 18.94 11.90 -5.02
CA VAL A 226 19.83 11.54 -3.92
C VAL A 226 19.36 10.16 -3.49
N ALA A 227 20.13 9.11 -3.80
CA ALA A 227 19.77 7.72 -3.49
C ALA A 227 19.67 7.49 -1.97
N THR A 228 18.55 7.87 -1.38
CA THR A 228 18.23 7.74 0.05
C THR A 228 17.84 6.29 0.35
N ALA A 229 18.25 5.82 1.53
CA ALA A 229 17.91 4.48 2.00
C ALA A 229 16.40 4.37 2.29
N PRO A 230 15.78 3.20 2.06
CA PRO A 230 14.37 2.97 2.38
C PRO A 230 14.06 3.32 3.84
N GLY A 231 13.09 4.19 4.08
CA GLY A 231 12.67 4.65 5.42
C GLY A 231 13.17 6.05 5.83
N GLY A 232 14.05 6.70 5.05
CA GLY A 232 14.49 8.08 5.33
C GLY A 232 13.46 9.16 4.98
N ASP A 233 12.54 8.86 4.07
CA ASP A 233 11.54 9.79 3.50
C ASP A 233 10.63 10.39 4.56
N GLN A 234 10.38 9.61 5.61
CA GLN A 234 9.55 9.97 6.74
C GLN A 234 10.06 11.22 7.48
N ILE A 235 11.37 11.28 7.72
CA ILE A 235 12.02 12.39 8.43
C ILE A 235 12.04 13.63 7.55
N TRP A 236 12.33 13.45 6.25
CA TRP A 236 12.32 14.55 5.29
C TRP A 236 10.91 15.14 5.12
N ARG A 237 9.88 14.29 5.08
CA ARG A 237 8.47 14.72 5.01
C ARG A 237 8.08 15.53 6.25
N ALA A 238 8.35 15.01 7.44
CA ALA A 238 8.07 15.73 8.68
C ALA A 238 8.81 17.08 8.73
N GLY A 239 10.06 17.14 8.27
CA GLY A 239 10.82 18.39 8.16
C GLY A 239 10.20 19.39 7.20
N ALA A 240 9.69 18.93 6.06
CA ALA A 240 9.00 19.79 5.09
C ALA A 240 7.67 20.32 5.62
N GLU A 241 6.91 19.51 6.36
CA GLU A 241 5.67 19.92 7.02
C GLU A 241 5.91 21.02 8.04
N VAL A 242 6.96 20.88 8.87
CA VAL A 242 7.38 21.92 9.83
C VAL A 242 7.79 23.19 9.10
N PHE A 243 8.53 23.08 8.00
CA PHE A 243 8.96 24.25 7.22
C PHE A 243 7.78 24.97 6.55
N LEU A 244 6.80 24.21 6.04
CA LEU A 244 5.57 24.76 5.46
C LEU A 244 4.76 25.48 6.55
N ALA A 245 4.55 24.85 7.70
CA ALA A 245 3.87 25.47 8.84
C ALA A 245 4.60 26.75 9.31
N ALA A 246 5.93 26.72 9.42
CA ALA A 246 6.73 27.89 9.78
C ALA A 246 6.61 29.03 8.75
N SER A 247 6.52 28.71 7.46
CA SER A 247 6.33 29.72 6.42
C SER A 247 4.95 30.40 6.47
N LEU A 248 3.92 29.68 6.92
CA LEU A 248 2.57 30.23 7.13
C LEU A 248 2.50 31.20 8.32
N VAL A 249 3.30 30.98 9.37
CA VAL A 249 3.38 31.88 10.55
C VAL A 249 3.86 33.29 10.15
N ILE A 250 4.59 33.44 9.04
CA ILE A 250 5.02 34.75 8.53
C ILE A 250 3.80 35.62 8.13
N PHE A 251 2.64 35.01 7.86
CA PHE A 251 1.42 35.68 7.43
C PHE A 251 0.37 35.86 8.54
N THR A 252 0.63 35.37 9.75
CA THR A 252 -0.22 35.56 10.93
C THR A 252 0.25 36.74 11.76
#